data_AF-A0A7T8HK65-F1
#
_entry.id   AF-A0A7T8HK65-F1
#
_cell.length_a   1.000
_cell.length_b   1.000
_cell.length_c   1.000
_cell.angle_alpha   90.00
_cell.angle_beta   90.00
_cell.angle_gamma   90.00
#
_symmetry.space_group_name_H-M   'P 1'
#
loop_
_entity.id
_entity.type
_entity.pdbx_description
1 polymer ?
#
loop_
_entity_poly.entity_id
_entity_poly.type
_entity_poly.pdbx_seq_one_letter_code
_entity_poly.pdbx_strand_id
1 'polypeptide(L)'
;MVLGVVVSDGKKMPPFFFKAGEKIRKETYYKVLRYTVLPWLKANYPQGNYVWKQDGAPSHTSNLWQKFCSTNMPYFWAEDMWPSSSSDLNPLDFAVWGELERKTNRTPHLNVDALKATI
;
A
#
# COMPACT_ATOMS: atom_id res chain seq x y z
N MET A 1 -8.74 7.35 -4.21
CA MET A 1 -7.45 6.65 -4.18
C MET A 1 -7.50 5.62 -3.05
N VAL A 2 -6.92 4.44 -3.27
CA VAL A 2 -6.89 3.34 -2.29
C VAL A 2 -5.43 2.90 -2.08
N LEU A 3 -5.08 2.54 -0.85
CA LEU A 3 -3.84 1.85 -0.51
C LEU A 3 -4.17 0.40 -0.17
N GLY A 4 -3.51 -0.54 -0.84
CA GLY A 4 -3.54 -1.96 -0.53
C GLY A 4 -2.23 -2.42 0.08
N VAL A 5 -2.31 -3.41 0.97
CA VAL A 5 -1.15 -4.14 1.49
C VAL A 5 -1.47 -5.62 1.44
N VAL A 6 -0.67 -6.37 0.71
CA VAL A 6 -0.79 -7.82 0.55
C VAL A 6 0.52 -8.48 0.98
N VAL A 7 0.42 -9.71 1.48
CA VAL A 7 1.56 -10.48 1.96
C VAL A 7 1.58 -11.84 1.26
N SER A 8 2.77 -12.40 1.06
CA SER A 8 2.97 -13.65 0.33
C SER A 8 2.32 -14.87 0.99
N ASP A 9 1.95 -14.77 2.27
CA ASP A 9 1.20 -15.81 2.99
C ASP A 9 -0.32 -15.72 2.75
N GLY A 10 -0.77 -14.81 1.89
CA GLY A 10 -2.16 -14.62 1.52
C GLY A 10 -2.93 -13.63 2.40
N LYS A 11 -2.35 -13.12 3.50
CA LYS A 11 -3.01 -12.06 4.27
C LYS A 11 -3.03 -10.75 3.49
N LYS A 12 -4.08 -9.97 3.72
CA LYS A 12 -4.25 -8.63 3.17
C LYS A 12 -4.75 -7.70 4.26
N MET A 13 -4.21 -6.50 4.30
CA MET A 13 -4.75 -5.43 5.13
C MET A 13 -6.09 -4.96 4.52
N PRO A 14 -7.11 -4.66 5.34
CA PRO A 14 -8.26 -3.91 4.83
C PRO A 14 -7.80 -2.68 4.06
N PRO A 15 -8.35 -2.43 2.85
CA PRO A 15 -7.92 -1.33 2.01
C PRO A 15 -8.11 0.00 2.72
N PHE A 16 -7.12 0.88 2.63
CA PHE A 16 -7.23 2.23 3.19
C PHE A 16 -7.67 3.20 2.09
N PHE A 17 -8.82 3.84 2.29
CA PHE A 17 -9.36 4.83 1.35
C PHE A 17 -8.95 6.24 1.76
N PHE A 18 -8.19 6.92 0.90
CA PHE A 18 -7.89 8.34 1.07
C PHE A 18 -9.13 9.19 0.82
N LYS A 19 -9.16 10.40 1.41
CA LYS A 19 -10.27 11.33 1.20
C LYS A 19 -10.34 11.73 -0.29
N ALA A 20 -11.55 11.86 -0.81
CA ALA A 20 -11.76 12.30 -2.19
C ALA A 20 -11.10 13.67 -2.43
N GLY A 21 -10.36 13.80 -3.53
CA GLY A 21 -9.60 15.00 -3.88
C GLY A 21 -8.34 15.27 -3.06
N GLU A 22 -8.00 14.40 -2.09
CA GLU A 22 -6.77 14.57 -1.30
C GLU A 22 -5.53 14.28 -2.15
N LYS A 23 -4.64 15.26 -2.25
CA LYS A 23 -3.31 15.05 -2.81
C LYS A 23 -2.45 14.34 -1.79
N ILE A 24 -2.07 13.10 -2.08
CA ILE A 24 -1.20 12.30 -1.21
C ILE A 24 0.20 12.89 -1.26
N ARG A 25 0.55 13.66 -0.23
CA ARG A 25 1.90 14.18 0.02
C ARG A 25 2.63 13.25 0.99
N LYS A 26 3.94 13.47 1.15
CA LYS A 26 4.78 12.71 2.07
C LYS A 26 4.22 12.66 3.50
N GLU A 27 3.62 13.74 3.99
CA GLU A 27 3.05 13.81 5.34
C GLU A 27 1.78 12.97 5.49
N THR A 28 0.86 13.05 4.52
CA THR A 28 -0.35 12.21 4.49
C THR A 28 0.04 10.75 4.45
N TYR A 29 0.96 10.40 3.55
CA TYR A 29 1.43 9.03 3.38
C TYR A 29 2.09 8.49 4.66
N TYR A 30 3.00 9.29 5.24
CA TYR A 30 3.64 8.98 6.52
C TYR A 30 2.63 8.67 7.63
N LYS A 31 1.56 9.46 7.76
CA LYS A 31 0.51 9.24 8.77
C LYS A 31 -0.20 7.91 8.56
N VAL A 32 -0.60 7.60 7.32
CA VAL A 32 -1.27 6.31 7.02
C VAL A 32 -0.37 5.14 7.40
N LEU A 33 0.93 5.23 7.11
CA LEU A 33 1.85 4.13 7.42
C LEU A 33 2.09 4.00 8.91
N ARG A 34 2.31 5.11 9.60
CA ARG A 34 2.56 5.11 11.05
C ARG A 34 1.34 4.63 11.85
N TYR A 35 0.14 5.05 11.46
CA TYR A 35 -1.06 4.84 12.27
C TYR A 35 -1.98 3.73 11.74
N THR A 36 -1.78 3.25 10.51
CA THR A 36 -2.58 2.16 9.93
C THR A 36 -1.73 0.93 9.61
N VAL A 37 -0.71 1.09 8.77
CA VAL A 37 0.06 -0.04 8.25
C VAL A 37 0.96 -0.67 9.30
N LEU A 38 1.76 0.12 10.01
CA LEU A 38 2.69 -0.40 11.02
C LEU A 38 1.97 -1.12 12.18
N PRO A 39 0.87 -0.59 12.75
CA PRO A 39 0.09 -1.34 13.74
C PRO A 39 -0.46 -2.66 13.19
N TRP A 40 -0.97 -2.68 11.96
CA TRP A 40 -1.47 -3.90 11.33
C TRP A 40 -0.35 -4.93 11.14
N LEU A 41 0.83 -4.51 10.68
CA LEU A 41 2.00 -5.39 10.54
C LEU A 41 2.44 -5.96 11.89
N LYS A 42 2.54 -5.12 12.94
CA LYS A 42 2.92 -5.58 14.29
C LYS A 42 1.92 -6.58 14.88
N ALA A 43 0.63 -6.41 14.60
CA ALA A 43 -0.41 -7.32 15.06
C ALA A 43 -0.37 -8.68 14.33
N ASN A 44 -0.09 -8.68 13.02
CA ASN A 44 -0.13 -9.89 12.19
C ASN A 44 1.20 -10.63 12.07
N TYR A 45 2.33 -9.93 12.30
CA TYR A 45 3.70 -10.43 12.19
C TYR A 45 4.56 -9.94 13.36
N PRO A 46 4.19 -10.28 14.62
CA PRO A 46 4.90 -9.76 15.80
C PRO A 46 6.36 -10.20 15.87
N GLN A 47 6.74 -11.28 15.18
CA GLN A 47 8.13 -11.76 15.08
C GLN A 47 8.95 -10.99 14.02
N GLY A 48 8.32 -10.13 13.22
CA GLY A 48 9.02 -9.34 12.20
C GLY A 48 9.53 -10.15 11.01
N ASN A 49 8.90 -11.28 10.69
CA ASN A 49 9.28 -12.16 9.59
C ASN A 49 8.74 -11.69 8.23
N TYR A 50 9.00 -10.42 7.87
CA TYR A 50 8.57 -9.85 6.60
C TYR A 50 9.57 -8.83 6.05
N VAL A 51 9.53 -8.64 4.72
CA VAL A 51 10.24 -7.56 4.03
C VAL A 51 9.22 -6.58 3.46
N TRP A 52 9.34 -5.31 3.81
CA TRP A 52 8.50 -4.25 3.26
C TRP A 52 9.00 -3.81 1.88
N LYS A 53 8.12 -3.81 0.88
CA LYS A 53 8.41 -3.41 -0.51
C LYS A 53 7.38 -2.40 -1.00
N GLN A 54 7.83 -1.41 -1.76
CA GLN A 54 7.02 -0.38 -2.43
C GLN A 54 7.71 0.07 -3.71
N ASP A 55 6.94 0.68 -4.62
CA ASP A 55 7.47 1.32 -5.84
C ASP A 55 8.18 2.65 -5.54
N GLY A 56 8.87 3.18 -6.55
CA GLY A 56 9.65 4.42 -6.47
C GLY A 56 8.84 5.73 -6.52
N ALA A 57 7.56 5.75 -6.10
CA ALA A 57 6.76 6.97 -6.11
C ALA A 57 7.41 8.07 -5.21
N PRO A 58 7.30 9.38 -5.54
CA PRO A 58 7.98 10.44 -4.80
C PRO A 58 7.69 10.50 -3.28
N SER A 59 6.52 10.06 -2.84
CA SER A 59 6.20 9.92 -1.42
C SER A 59 7.02 8.82 -0.74
N HIS A 60 7.32 7.74 -1.49
CA HIS A 60 8.03 6.54 -1.06
C HIS A 60 9.56 6.70 -1.13
N THR A 61 10.06 7.73 -1.80
CA THR A 61 11.51 8.04 -1.88
C THR A 61 11.90 9.18 -0.96
N SER A 62 10.95 9.75 -0.21
CA SER A 62 11.29 10.85 0.71
C SER A 62 12.17 10.38 1.88
N ASN A 63 13.19 11.16 2.25
CA ASN A 63 14.08 10.86 3.38
C ASN A 63 13.34 10.59 4.70
N LEU A 64 12.25 11.32 4.97
CA LEU A 64 11.42 11.12 6.15
C LEU A 64 10.85 9.70 6.18
N TRP A 65 10.38 9.23 5.04
CA TRP A 65 9.75 7.94 4.89
C TRP A 65 10.76 6.79 4.87
N GLN A 66 11.82 6.91 4.09
CA GLN A 66 12.91 5.94 4.04
C GLN A 66 13.49 5.68 5.44
N LYS A 67 13.75 6.76 6.21
CA LYS A 67 14.21 6.67 7.60
C LYS A 67 13.17 6.04 8.53
N PHE A 68 11.90 6.35 8.34
CA PHE A 68 10.83 5.75 9.14
C PHE A 68 10.77 4.23 8.94
N CYS A 69 10.82 3.77 7.68
CA CYS A 69 10.82 2.35 7.38
C CYS A 69 12.03 1.63 7.94
N SER A 70 13.24 2.13 7.69
CA SER A 70 14.46 1.49 8.18
C SER A 70 14.54 1.41 9.70
N THR A 71 13.85 2.32 10.41
CA THR A 71 13.79 2.31 11.88
C THR A 71 12.69 1.39 12.44
N ASN A 72 11.56 1.23 11.73
CA ASN A 72 10.35 0.61 12.29
C ASN A 72 9.96 -0.73 11.66
N MET A 73 10.51 -1.05 10.49
CA MET A 73 10.26 -2.31 9.79
C MET A 73 11.47 -3.25 9.98
N PRO A 74 11.26 -4.56 10.19
CA PRO A 74 12.35 -5.53 10.36
C PRO A 74 13.29 -5.57 9.16
N TYR A 75 12.71 -5.62 7.96
CA TYR A 75 13.42 -5.54 6.70
C TYR A 75 12.65 -4.64 5.75
N PHE A 76 13.38 -3.84 4.99
CA PHE A 76 12.83 -2.84 4.09
C PHE A 76 13.68 -2.74 2.82
N TRP A 77 13.03 -2.72 1.66
CA TRP A 77 13.66 -2.35 0.40
C TRP A 77 13.69 -0.84 0.27
N ALA A 78 14.88 -0.27 0.45
CA ALA A 78 15.13 1.15 0.24
C ALA A 78 14.91 1.54 -1.23
N GLU A 79 14.83 2.85 -1.48
CA GLU A 79 14.48 3.39 -2.81
C GLU A 79 15.36 2.89 -3.96
N ASP A 80 16.65 2.65 -3.70
CA ASP A 80 17.65 2.22 -4.66
C ASP A 80 17.52 0.74 -5.04
N MET A 81 16.74 -0.04 -4.29
CA MET A 81 16.48 -1.45 -4.56
C MET A 81 15.34 -1.66 -5.56
N TRP A 82 14.44 -0.69 -5.73
CA TRP A 82 13.32 -0.81 -6.65
C TRP A 82 13.68 -0.24 -8.04
N PRO A 83 13.66 -1.05 -9.10
CA PRO A 83 13.94 -0.54 -10.44
C PRO A 83 12.82 0.40 -10.93
N SER A 84 13.22 1.53 -11.49
CA SER A 84 12.30 2.51 -12.07
C SER A 84 11.39 1.88 -13.12
N SER A 85 10.14 2.36 -13.19
CA SER A 85 9.14 1.95 -14.20
C SER A 85 8.85 0.45 -14.28
N SER A 86 9.04 -0.30 -13.18
CA SER A 86 8.86 -1.75 -13.14
C SER A 86 7.59 -2.15 -12.39
N SER A 87 6.42 -1.77 -12.91
CA SER A 87 5.13 -2.13 -12.30
C SER A 87 4.84 -3.63 -12.37
N ASP A 88 5.43 -4.33 -13.33
CA ASP A 88 5.39 -5.78 -13.48
C ASP A 88 5.99 -6.54 -12.29
N LEU A 89 6.92 -5.92 -11.56
CA LEU A 89 7.53 -6.50 -10.36
C LEU A 89 6.69 -6.29 -9.09
N ASN A 90 5.67 -5.42 -9.14
CA ASN A 90 4.76 -5.21 -8.03
C ASN A 90 3.54 -6.13 -8.17
N PRO A 91 3.31 -7.10 -7.28
CA PRO A 91 2.14 -7.98 -7.36
C PRO A 91 0.81 -7.22 -7.38
N LEU A 92 0.76 -6.07 -6.72
CA LEU A 92 -0.43 -5.22 -6.71
C LEU A 92 -0.74 -4.68 -8.11
N ASP A 93 0.24 -4.08 -8.77
CA ASP A 93 0.06 -3.45 -10.10
C ASP A 93 0.01 -4.48 -11.22
N PHE A 94 0.78 -5.56 -11.12
CA PHE A 94 0.80 -6.63 -12.12
C PHE A 94 -0.52 -7.41 -12.20
N ALA A 95 -1.18 -7.66 -11.06
CA ALA A 95 -2.33 -8.57 -11.03
C ALA A 95 -3.49 -8.12 -10.14
N VAL A 96 -3.24 -7.75 -8.88
CA VAL A 96 -4.33 -7.57 -7.89
C VAL A 96 -5.26 -6.44 -8.28
N TRP A 97 -4.73 -5.29 -8.70
CA TRP A 97 -5.55 -4.15 -9.09
C TRP A 97 -6.36 -4.39 -10.35
N GLY A 98 -5.78 -5.05 -11.36
CA GLY A 98 -6.51 -5.41 -12.58
C GLY A 98 -7.66 -6.37 -12.31
N GLU A 99 -7.45 -7.39 -11.46
CA GLU A 99 -8.52 -8.32 -11.09
C GLU A 99 -9.59 -7.65 -10.22
N LEU A 100 -9.20 -6.74 -9.31
CA LEU A 100 -10.14 -5.97 -8.51
C LEU A 100 -11.02 -5.11 -9.42
N GLU A 101 -10.41 -4.33 -10.32
CA GLU A 101 -11.12 -3.47 -11.27
C GLU A 101 -12.09 -4.29 -12.14
N ARG A 102 -11.61 -5.42 -12.69
CA ARG A 102 -12.45 -6.32 -13.49
C ARG A 102 -13.68 -6.81 -12.73
N LYS A 103 -13.57 -7.07 -11.43
CA LYS A 103 -14.69 -7.49 -10.58
C LYS A 103 -15.62 -6.35 -10.21
N THR A 104 -15.08 -5.21 -9.78
CA THR A 104 -15.90 -4.08 -9.33
C THR A 104 -16.63 -3.43 -10.49
N ASN A 105 -16.06 -3.45 -11.70
CA ASN A 105 -16.64 -2.79 -12.87
C ASN A 105 -17.64 -3.67 -13.64
N ARG A 106 -17.99 -4.87 -13.14
CA ARG A 106 -19.02 -5.72 -13.77
C ARG A 106 -20.42 -5.10 -13.72
N THR A 107 -20.66 -4.23 -12.75
CA THR A 107 -21.92 -3.52 -12.55
C THR A 107 -21.65 -2.07 -12.16
N PRO A 108 -22.50 -1.11 -12.56
CA PRO A 108 -22.37 0.28 -12.13
C PRO A 108 -22.65 0.43 -10.63
N HIS A 109 -22.01 1.43 -10.01
CA HIS A 109 -22.20 1.80 -8.60
C HIS A 109 -22.90 3.15 -8.51
N LEU A 110 -23.85 3.28 -7.58
CA LEU A 110 -24.63 4.52 -7.40
C LEU A 110 -23.78 5.67 -6.86
N ASN A 111 -22.77 5.37 -6.04
CA ASN A 111 -21.88 6.33 -5.44
C ASN A 111 -20.57 5.65 -5.00
N VAL A 112 -19.63 6.46 -4.51
CA VAL A 112 -18.30 6.00 -4.07
C VAL A 112 -18.38 5.03 -2.90
N ASP A 113 -19.34 5.17 -1.99
CA ASP A 113 -19.44 4.28 -0.83
C ASP A 113 -19.99 2.90 -1.20
N ALA A 114 -20.92 2.84 -2.17
CA ALA A 114 -21.36 1.59 -2.78
C ALA A 114 -20.19 0.87 -3.44
N LEU A 115 -19.33 1.59 -4.19
CA LEU A 115 -18.12 1.01 -4.77
C LEU A 115 -17.17 0.48 -3.68
N LYS A 116 -16.88 1.26 -2.64
CA LYS A 116 -16.01 0.83 -1.53
C LYS A 116 -16.50 -0.44 -0.86
N ALA A 117 -17.81 -0.63 -0.72
CA ALA A 117 -18.39 -1.82 -0.11
C ALA A 117 -18.19 -3.10 -0.94
N THR A 118 -17.78 -2.98 -2.20
CA THR A 118 -17.50 -4.13 -3.09
C THR A 118 -16.02 -4.51 -3.18
N ILE A 119 -15.13 -3.72 -2.56
CA ILE A 119 -13.68 -3.91 -2.53
C ILE A 119 -13.27 -4.66 -1.27
#